data_AF-A0A2C2UEB9-F1
#
_entry.id   AF-A0A2C2UEB9-F1
#
_cell.length_a   1.000
_cell.length_b   1.000
_cell.length_c   1.000
_cell.angle_alpha   90.00
_cell.angle_beta   90.00
_cell.angle_gamma   90.00
#
_symmetry.space_group_name_H-M   'P 1'
#
loop_
_entity.id
_entity.type
_entity.pdbx_description
1 polymer ?
#
loop_
_entity_poly.entity_id
_entity_poly.type
_entity_poly.pdbx_seq_one_letter_code
_entity_poly.pdbx_strand_id
1 'polypeptide(L)'
;MFRDYIEAQPNKTVNAQVEGRITIAKPKFTLNLMHTNDTHANLDNVAKKMTAIKSVRATKPAALLLDAGDVFSGTLYFNEYKGLADLEFMELAGYDAMTFGNHEFDMGTKVLSNFVKEADFPFVSSNVNFTNDANLQSRFHNDVTTDRPLGGEIYNGIIKVVNGEKIGIFGLTTAETPTISSPGAGVTFEDYIQEAQKSVYALKAQGVNKIIALTHIGFDDSPVWDNDKVLAGAVEGIDVIVGGHSHTKLDAPFFDTSGVEPTAIVSANEYNKYLGTLDVTFDAAGKVIVPETTGKLLDIATFAEDATIANILNTKYKPAIDAKKATIVGTAAVTLEGGNPLARTIETNLGNFVADGMLAKAKTINPNTLIALQNGGGVRTTLPAGNITLADVFKVLPFGNALGIMDLKGDEIKAALEYSVKDAPVAFGGFLQVSGLKFTYDSTKPVGQKVQTIEVKSQDGSYTALDLTKNYFVATNIFTAKGGDGFSMFAKAYGEGRVSEPGFVDWEMFRDFIEAQPNKMVTAKVEGRIVNVAPQVVPAATFSGTEASPKIYTGNVIVDVTGVTKLEYATVKGNLILRGGTNVELSTVTVEGDTIFEDN
;
A
#
# COMPACT_ATOMS: atom_id res chain seq x y z
N MET A 1 -32.61 -29.45 -46.75
CA MET A 1 -32.44 -30.67 -45.94
C MET A 1 -33.75 -31.11 -45.25
N PHE A 2 -34.33 -30.34 -44.33
CA PHE A 2 -35.58 -30.76 -43.65
C PHE A 2 -36.82 -30.70 -44.56
N ARG A 3 -36.87 -29.71 -45.45
CA ARG A 3 -37.91 -29.61 -46.49
C ARG A 3 -37.88 -30.80 -47.44
N ASP A 4 -36.69 -31.16 -47.91
CA ASP A 4 -36.50 -32.28 -48.85
C ASP A 4 -36.90 -33.62 -48.21
N TYR A 5 -36.68 -33.77 -46.89
CA TYR A 5 -37.12 -34.93 -46.12
C TYR A 5 -38.64 -35.07 -46.05
N ILE A 6 -39.38 -33.96 -45.88
CA ILE A 6 -40.86 -33.95 -45.85
C ILE A 6 -41.45 -34.25 -47.23
N GLU A 7 -40.85 -33.69 -48.28
CA GLU A 7 -41.28 -33.91 -49.67
C GLU A 7 -41.06 -35.36 -50.13
N ALA A 8 -40.13 -36.09 -49.51
CA ALA A 8 -39.86 -37.49 -49.80
C ALA A 8 -40.79 -38.50 -49.09
N GLN A 9 -41.62 -38.08 -48.14
CA GLN A 9 -42.51 -39.00 -47.41
C GLN A 9 -43.82 -39.27 -48.18
N PRO A 10 -44.29 -40.54 -48.25
CA PRO A 10 -45.60 -40.85 -48.80
C PRO A 10 -46.69 -40.07 -48.07
N ASN A 11 -47.51 -39.32 -48.82
CA ASN A 11 -48.58 -38.45 -48.31
C ASN A 11 -48.12 -37.25 -47.45
N LYS A 12 -46.84 -36.86 -47.49
CA LYS A 12 -46.29 -35.70 -46.75
C LYS A 12 -46.60 -35.70 -45.25
N THR A 13 -46.88 -36.87 -44.67
CA THR A 13 -47.25 -37.00 -43.26
C THR A 13 -46.02 -37.46 -42.48
N VAL A 14 -45.57 -36.67 -41.50
CA VAL A 14 -44.45 -37.02 -40.62
C VAL A 14 -45.00 -37.41 -39.26
N ASN A 15 -44.92 -38.70 -38.93
CA ASN A 15 -45.20 -39.17 -37.57
C ASN A 15 -43.94 -38.94 -36.71
N ALA A 16 -43.85 -37.76 -36.10
CA ALA A 16 -42.84 -37.50 -35.09
C ALA A 16 -43.28 -38.20 -33.79
N GLN A 17 -42.60 -39.27 -33.39
CA GLN A 17 -42.66 -39.73 -32.01
C GLN A 17 -41.81 -38.80 -31.16
N VAL A 18 -42.43 -38.11 -30.22
CA VAL A 18 -41.70 -37.39 -29.17
C VAL A 18 -41.20 -38.45 -28.19
N GLU A 19 -39.94 -38.87 -28.33
CA GLU A 19 -39.23 -39.51 -27.22
C GLU A 19 -39.00 -38.44 -26.15
N GLY A 20 -39.95 -38.32 -25.22
CA GLY A 20 -39.81 -37.49 -24.03
C GLY A 20 -38.66 -38.01 -23.17
N ARG A 21 -37.44 -37.54 -23.40
CA ARG A 21 -36.35 -37.70 -22.44
C ARG A 21 -36.63 -36.78 -21.27
N ILE A 22 -37.08 -37.33 -20.15
CA ILE A 22 -37.07 -36.63 -18.87
C ILE A 22 -35.60 -36.34 -18.55
N THR A 23 -35.15 -35.12 -18.86
CA THR A 23 -33.88 -34.61 -18.35
C THR A 23 -34.18 -34.09 -16.96
N ILE A 24 -33.71 -34.80 -15.93
CA ILE A 24 -33.65 -34.24 -14.58
C ILE A 24 -32.65 -33.08 -14.69
N ALA A 25 -33.14 -31.85 -14.78
CA ALA A 25 -32.29 -30.68 -14.69
C ALA A 25 -31.54 -30.78 -13.35
N LYS A 26 -30.20 -30.83 -13.40
CA LYS A 26 -29.42 -30.73 -12.17
C LYS A 26 -29.86 -29.44 -11.47
N PRO A 27 -30.18 -29.48 -10.17
CA PRO A 27 -30.54 -28.28 -9.44
C PRO A 27 -29.39 -27.29 -9.49
N LYS A 28 -29.72 -25.99 -9.41
CA LYS A 28 -28.72 -24.94 -9.19
C LYS A 28 -27.86 -25.29 -7.98
N PHE A 29 -26.60 -24.91 -8.04
CA PHE A 29 -25.65 -25.13 -6.96
C PHE A 29 -25.09 -23.78 -6.51
N THR A 30 -25.16 -23.49 -5.21
CA THR A 30 -24.53 -22.30 -4.64
C THR A 30 -23.30 -22.70 -3.84
N LEU A 31 -22.16 -22.16 -4.22
CA LEU A 31 -20.92 -22.25 -3.45
C LEU A 31 -20.79 -21.02 -2.56
N ASN A 32 -20.49 -21.23 -1.29
CA ASN A 32 -20.21 -20.16 -0.34
C ASN A 32 -18.70 -20.06 -0.15
N LEU A 33 -18.16 -18.86 -0.31
CA LEU A 33 -16.75 -18.54 -0.10
C LEU A 33 -16.63 -17.49 1.00
N MET A 34 -15.58 -17.65 1.80
CA MET A 34 -14.97 -16.61 2.59
C MET A 34 -13.56 -16.40 2.06
N HIS A 35 -13.07 -15.16 2.07
CA HIS A 35 -11.69 -14.91 1.66
C HIS A 35 -11.04 -13.76 2.42
N THR A 36 -9.71 -13.85 2.50
CA THR A 36 -8.80 -12.79 2.92
C THR A 36 -7.69 -12.65 1.90
N ASN A 37 -7.00 -11.52 1.94
CA ASN A 37 -5.83 -11.20 1.14
C ASN A 37 -5.07 -10.09 1.88
N ASP A 38 -3.77 -9.99 1.64
CA ASP A 38 -2.93 -8.87 2.09
C ASP A 38 -3.04 -8.64 3.61
N THR A 39 -3.01 -9.73 4.38
CA THR A 39 -3.18 -9.65 5.84
C THR A 39 -1.95 -9.05 6.52
N HIS A 40 -0.77 -9.18 5.91
CA HIS A 40 0.49 -8.54 6.29
C HIS A 40 0.74 -8.55 7.80
N ALA A 41 0.67 -9.73 8.41
CA ALA A 41 0.92 -9.94 9.84
C ALA A 41 0.08 -9.06 10.80
N ASN A 42 -1.09 -8.56 10.38
CA ASN A 42 -1.95 -7.74 11.22
C ASN A 42 -2.81 -8.60 12.15
N LEU A 43 -2.20 -9.12 13.21
CA LEU A 43 -2.84 -10.07 14.13
C LEU A 43 -3.68 -9.42 15.24
N ASP A 44 -3.62 -8.10 15.44
CA ASP A 44 -4.38 -7.43 16.51
C ASP A 44 -5.90 -7.61 16.37
N ASN A 45 -6.42 -7.84 15.15
CA ASN A 45 -7.85 -8.11 14.89
C ASN A 45 -8.19 -9.61 14.73
N VAL A 46 -7.23 -10.53 14.90
CA VAL A 46 -7.42 -11.95 14.55
C VAL A 46 -8.52 -12.63 15.37
N ALA A 47 -8.69 -12.25 16.63
CA ALA A 47 -9.76 -12.77 17.49
C ALA A 47 -11.15 -12.35 17.01
N LYS A 48 -11.30 -11.12 16.48
CA LYS A 48 -12.55 -10.66 15.87
C LYS A 48 -12.79 -11.32 14.52
N LYS A 49 -11.72 -11.51 13.72
CA LYS A 49 -11.77 -12.25 12.45
C LYS A 49 -12.31 -13.66 12.67
N MET A 50 -11.85 -14.35 13.72
CA MET A 50 -12.37 -15.68 14.06
C MET A 50 -13.88 -15.66 14.32
N THR A 51 -14.39 -14.68 15.08
CA THR A 51 -15.83 -14.53 15.31
C THR A 51 -16.59 -14.30 14.00
N ALA A 52 -16.06 -13.46 13.10
CA ALA A 52 -16.65 -13.24 11.79
C ALA A 52 -16.73 -14.53 10.98
N ILE A 53 -15.63 -15.31 10.89
CA ILE A 53 -15.58 -16.61 10.21
C ILE A 53 -16.60 -17.60 10.81
N LYS A 54 -16.63 -17.70 12.14
CA LYS A 54 -17.59 -18.56 12.86
C LYS A 54 -19.04 -18.14 12.60
N SER A 55 -19.32 -16.84 12.49
CA SER A 55 -20.66 -16.34 12.19
C SER A 55 -21.14 -16.75 10.79
N VAL A 56 -20.24 -16.77 9.79
CA VAL A 56 -20.56 -17.25 8.45
C VAL A 56 -20.80 -18.76 8.50
N ARG A 57 -19.88 -19.53 9.09
CA ARG A 57 -19.99 -20.99 9.18
C ARG A 57 -21.19 -21.50 9.99
N ALA A 58 -21.71 -20.70 10.93
CA ALA A 58 -22.94 -21.02 11.65
C ALA A 58 -24.16 -21.15 10.71
N THR A 59 -24.15 -20.44 9.58
CA THR A 59 -25.22 -20.50 8.56
C THR A 59 -24.80 -21.25 7.30
N LYS A 60 -23.51 -21.30 7.00
CA LYS A 60 -22.91 -21.88 5.80
C LYS A 60 -21.75 -22.80 6.19
N PRO A 61 -22.00 -23.97 6.79
CA PRO A 61 -20.96 -24.81 7.39
C PRO A 61 -19.95 -25.36 6.39
N ALA A 62 -20.32 -25.46 5.10
CA ALA A 62 -19.46 -25.91 4.01
C ALA A 62 -18.79 -24.76 3.24
N ALA A 63 -18.85 -23.52 3.75
CA ALA A 63 -18.20 -22.39 3.11
C ALA A 63 -16.68 -22.55 3.11
N LEU A 64 -16.07 -22.48 1.92
CA LEU A 64 -14.62 -22.55 1.76
C LEU A 64 -13.98 -21.25 2.27
N LEU A 65 -12.84 -21.34 2.93
CA LEU A 65 -12.05 -20.18 3.35
C LEU A 65 -10.72 -20.14 2.58
N LEU A 66 -10.49 -19.11 1.79
CA LEU A 66 -9.32 -18.99 0.92
C LEU A 66 -8.49 -17.76 1.30
N ASP A 67 -7.17 -17.86 1.19
CA ASP A 67 -6.27 -16.70 1.33
C ASP A 67 -5.54 -16.40 0.01
N ALA A 68 -5.66 -15.16 -0.45
CA ALA A 68 -5.09 -14.73 -1.72
C ALA A 68 -3.64 -14.20 -1.60
N GLY A 69 -2.89 -14.57 -0.55
CA GLY A 69 -1.47 -14.23 -0.43
C GLY A 69 -1.19 -12.95 0.36
N ASP A 70 0.10 -12.68 0.57
CA ASP A 70 0.64 -11.60 1.41
C ASP A 70 0.17 -11.69 2.87
N VAL A 71 0.39 -12.86 3.46
CA VAL A 71 0.36 -13.04 4.92
C VAL A 71 1.62 -12.46 5.54
N PHE A 72 2.75 -12.57 4.84
CA PHE A 72 4.05 -12.13 5.30
C PHE A 72 4.22 -10.61 5.32
N SER A 73 5.21 -10.17 6.10
CA SER A 73 5.62 -8.77 6.27
C SER A 73 4.52 -7.85 6.81
N GLY A 74 4.87 -6.63 7.26
CA GLY A 74 3.91 -5.62 7.72
C GLY A 74 4.01 -5.22 9.19
N THR A 75 4.05 -6.17 10.13
CA THR A 75 4.13 -5.87 11.58
C THR A 75 5.25 -6.63 12.31
N LEU A 76 5.50 -6.24 13.57
CA LEU A 76 6.44 -6.95 14.44
C LEU A 76 6.11 -8.44 14.63
N TYR A 77 4.86 -8.86 14.40
CA TYR A 77 4.50 -10.28 14.43
C TYR A 77 5.29 -11.05 13.37
N PHE A 78 5.44 -10.53 12.16
CA PHE A 78 6.29 -11.14 11.15
C PHE A 78 7.77 -11.06 11.52
N ASN A 79 8.25 -9.90 12.01
CA ASN A 79 9.66 -9.77 12.39
C ASN A 79 10.07 -10.81 13.44
N GLU A 80 9.20 -11.09 14.42
CA GLU A 80 9.45 -12.07 15.48
C GLU A 80 9.18 -13.51 15.06
N TYR A 81 8.00 -13.77 14.47
CA TYR A 81 7.49 -15.13 14.29
C TYR A 81 7.59 -15.65 12.87
N LYS A 82 8.02 -14.83 11.91
CA LYS A 82 8.30 -15.25 10.52
C LYS A 82 7.11 -15.95 9.85
N GLY A 83 5.91 -15.43 10.08
CA GLY A 83 4.64 -15.96 9.56
C GLY A 83 4.02 -17.10 10.39
N LEU A 84 4.77 -17.72 11.32
CA LEU A 84 4.24 -18.87 12.09
C LEU A 84 3.16 -18.48 13.11
N ALA A 85 3.13 -17.22 13.55
CA ALA A 85 2.03 -16.73 14.38
C ALA A 85 0.73 -16.66 13.57
N ASP A 86 0.80 -16.10 12.37
CA ASP A 86 -0.31 -16.05 11.42
C ASP A 86 -0.81 -17.44 11.06
N LEU A 87 0.13 -18.36 10.80
CA LEU A 87 -0.16 -19.74 10.43
C LEU A 87 -1.05 -20.44 11.45
N GLU A 88 -0.72 -20.40 12.75
CA GLU A 88 -1.56 -21.05 13.78
C GLU A 88 -2.99 -20.51 13.76
N PHE A 89 -3.18 -19.21 13.54
CA PHE A 89 -4.53 -18.64 13.45
C PHE A 89 -5.24 -19.00 12.14
N MET A 90 -4.51 -19.22 11.05
CA MET A 90 -5.07 -19.75 9.81
C MET A 90 -5.52 -21.21 10.00
N GLU A 91 -4.72 -22.06 10.62
CA GLU A 91 -5.08 -23.45 10.93
C GLU A 91 -6.31 -23.52 11.85
N LEU A 92 -6.33 -22.72 12.93
CA LEU A 92 -7.49 -22.60 13.81
C LEU A 92 -8.74 -22.06 13.09
N ALA A 93 -8.54 -21.25 12.06
CA ALA A 93 -9.61 -20.75 11.21
C ALA A 93 -10.01 -21.75 10.12
N GLY A 94 -9.27 -22.85 9.92
CA GLY A 94 -9.51 -23.86 8.91
C GLY A 94 -9.54 -23.27 7.50
N TYR A 95 -8.43 -22.67 7.06
CA TYR A 95 -8.27 -22.29 5.64
C TYR A 95 -8.25 -23.55 4.77
N ASP A 96 -8.87 -23.46 3.60
CA ASP A 96 -8.97 -24.56 2.65
C ASP A 96 -7.83 -24.57 1.62
N ALA A 97 -7.29 -23.40 1.31
CA ALA A 97 -6.10 -23.20 0.47
C ALA A 97 -5.59 -21.75 0.60
N MET A 98 -4.31 -21.57 0.26
CA MET A 98 -3.66 -20.28 0.14
C MET A 98 -2.87 -20.23 -1.18
N THR A 99 -2.82 -19.07 -1.83
CA THR A 99 -1.79 -18.79 -2.87
C THR A 99 -0.67 -17.94 -2.30
N PHE A 100 0.46 -17.85 -3.00
CA PHE A 100 1.55 -16.96 -2.59
C PHE A 100 1.32 -15.57 -3.15
N GLY A 101 1.57 -14.56 -2.34
CA GLY A 101 1.87 -13.21 -2.77
C GLY A 101 3.38 -12.95 -2.85
N ASN A 102 3.75 -11.73 -3.22
CA ASN A 102 5.15 -11.38 -3.36
C ASN A 102 5.85 -11.32 -1.99
N HIS A 103 5.17 -10.92 -0.92
CA HIS A 103 5.80 -10.77 0.40
C HIS A 103 6.16 -12.10 1.07
N GLU A 104 5.57 -13.22 0.62
CA GLU A 104 6.00 -14.56 1.05
C GLU A 104 7.49 -14.83 0.75
N PHE A 105 8.07 -14.09 -0.21
CA PHE A 105 9.46 -14.22 -0.65
C PHE A 105 10.44 -13.22 -0.02
N ASP A 106 9.98 -12.32 0.87
CA ASP A 106 10.81 -11.20 1.38
C ASP A 106 12.06 -11.66 2.11
N MET A 107 11.95 -12.79 2.83
CA MET A 107 13.07 -13.40 3.55
C MET A 107 13.65 -14.63 2.84
N GLY A 108 13.35 -14.76 1.55
CA GLY A 108 13.74 -15.88 0.69
C GLY A 108 13.03 -17.19 1.00
N THR A 109 13.25 -18.18 0.11
CA THR A 109 12.51 -19.46 0.12
C THR A 109 12.73 -20.33 1.34
N LYS A 110 13.80 -20.09 2.12
CA LYS A 110 14.05 -20.82 3.37
C LYS A 110 13.02 -20.51 4.45
N VAL A 111 12.67 -19.22 4.62
CA VAL A 111 11.64 -18.83 5.59
C VAL A 111 10.27 -19.29 5.10
N LEU A 112 9.98 -19.08 3.81
CA LEU A 112 8.75 -19.57 3.19
C LEU A 112 8.57 -21.09 3.35
N SER A 113 9.64 -21.88 3.13
CA SER A 113 9.59 -23.34 3.29
C SER A 113 9.23 -23.78 4.71
N ASN A 114 9.65 -23.04 5.75
CA ASN A 114 9.22 -23.32 7.12
C ASN A 114 7.73 -23.07 7.31
N PHE A 115 7.20 -21.98 6.77
CA PHE A 115 5.77 -21.68 6.84
C PHE A 115 4.94 -22.72 6.08
N VAL A 116 5.33 -23.03 4.83
CA VAL A 116 4.67 -24.06 4.02
C VAL A 116 4.70 -25.41 4.76
N LYS A 117 5.86 -25.84 5.23
CA LYS A 117 6.02 -27.15 5.90
C LYS A 117 5.10 -27.35 7.09
N GLU A 118 4.82 -26.29 7.86
CA GLU A 118 4.06 -26.41 9.10
C GLU A 118 2.54 -26.27 8.87
N ALA A 119 2.09 -25.87 7.68
CA ALA A 119 0.68 -25.64 7.39
C ALA A 119 -0.13 -26.95 7.27
N ASP A 120 -1.34 -26.96 7.84
CA ASP A 120 -2.30 -28.05 7.69
C ASP A 120 -3.16 -27.99 6.39
N PHE A 121 -3.02 -26.91 5.62
CA PHE A 121 -3.71 -26.68 4.34
C PHE A 121 -2.74 -26.63 3.16
N PRO A 122 -3.22 -26.93 1.93
CA PRO A 122 -2.39 -26.90 0.74
C PRO A 122 -2.17 -25.48 0.20
N PHE A 123 -1.07 -25.31 -0.51
CA PHE A 123 -0.79 -24.12 -1.30
C PHE A 123 -1.11 -24.36 -2.78
N VAL A 124 -1.67 -23.36 -3.44
CA VAL A 124 -1.87 -23.36 -4.88
C VAL A 124 -1.05 -22.25 -5.53
N SER A 125 -0.25 -22.60 -6.53
CA SER A 125 0.46 -21.64 -7.37
C SER A 125 0.85 -22.31 -8.68
N SER A 126 0.24 -21.86 -9.78
CA SER A 126 0.41 -22.47 -11.10
C SER A 126 1.53 -21.84 -11.92
N ASN A 127 1.90 -20.59 -11.62
CA ASN A 127 2.91 -19.85 -12.37
C ASN A 127 4.22 -19.62 -11.59
N VAL A 128 4.39 -20.26 -10.44
CA VAL A 128 5.66 -20.23 -9.70
C VAL A 128 6.30 -21.60 -9.71
N ASN A 129 7.47 -21.68 -10.33
CA ASN A 129 8.21 -22.91 -10.50
C ASN A 129 9.34 -23.01 -9.47
N PHE A 130 9.19 -23.97 -8.55
CA PHE A 130 10.16 -24.25 -7.48
C PHE A 130 11.09 -25.43 -7.79
N THR A 131 11.08 -25.96 -9.02
CA THR A 131 11.86 -27.16 -9.39
C THR A 131 13.35 -27.02 -9.08
N ASN A 132 13.90 -25.80 -9.20
CA ASN A 132 15.31 -25.53 -8.94
C ASN A 132 15.56 -24.87 -7.57
N ASP A 133 14.52 -24.69 -6.73
CA ASP A 133 14.67 -24.09 -5.42
C ASP A 133 15.08 -25.12 -4.38
N ALA A 134 16.18 -24.86 -3.69
CA ALA A 134 16.75 -25.80 -2.73
C ALA A 134 15.84 -26.09 -1.53
N ASN A 135 14.92 -25.17 -1.17
CA ASN A 135 14.11 -25.25 0.05
C ASN A 135 12.69 -25.77 -0.20
N LEU A 136 12.13 -25.55 -1.40
CA LEU A 136 10.73 -25.83 -1.72
C LEU A 136 10.55 -26.95 -2.75
N GLN A 137 11.59 -27.33 -3.52
CA GLN A 137 11.48 -28.40 -4.53
C GLN A 137 10.87 -29.71 -4.00
N SER A 138 11.15 -30.08 -2.74
CA SER A 138 10.64 -31.33 -2.16
C SER A 138 9.16 -31.29 -1.80
N ARG A 139 8.56 -30.09 -1.80
CA ARG A 139 7.15 -29.85 -1.50
C ARG A 139 6.34 -29.45 -2.73
N PHE A 140 7.03 -29.19 -3.84
CA PHE A 140 6.43 -28.71 -5.07
C PHE A 140 6.06 -29.88 -5.98
N HIS A 141 4.76 -30.03 -6.21
CA HIS A 141 4.20 -31.02 -7.12
C HIS A 141 3.94 -30.35 -8.46
N ASN A 142 5.00 -30.18 -9.24
CA ASN A 142 4.96 -29.49 -10.52
C ASN A 142 3.97 -30.12 -11.51
N ASP A 143 3.17 -29.29 -12.17
CA ASP A 143 2.12 -29.68 -13.13
C ASP A 143 1.07 -30.64 -12.55
N VAL A 144 0.89 -30.65 -11.24
CA VAL A 144 -0.09 -31.51 -10.57
C VAL A 144 -1.36 -30.73 -10.24
N THR A 145 -2.48 -31.27 -10.71
CA THR A 145 -3.83 -30.95 -10.23
C THR A 145 -4.42 -32.18 -9.54
N THR A 146 -4.79 -32.07 -8.26
CA THR A 146 -5.16 -33.24 -7.42
C THR A 146 -6.47 -33.07 -6.65
N ASP A 147 -7.22 -34.15 -6.46
CA ASP A 147 -8.39 -34.22 -5.58
C ASP A 147 -8.05 -34.69 -4.15
N ARG A 148 -6.75 -34.91 -3.87
CA ARG A 148 -6.21 -35.32 -2.57
C ARG A 148 -5.00 -34.45 -2.17
N PRO A 149 -5.17 -33.12 -2.07
CA PRO A 149 -4.07 -32.27 -1.64
C PRO A 149 -3.71 -32.55 -0.19
N LEU A 150 -2.41 -32.47 0.12
CA LEU A 150 -1.91 -32.56 1.49
C LEU A 150 -1.58 -31.17 2.03
N GLY A 151 -1.72 -30.99 3.34
CA GLY A 151 -1.23 -29.81 4.04
C GLY A 151 0.29 -29.67 3.89
N GLY A 152 0.74 -28.44 3.72
CA GLY A 152 2.16 -28.11 3.61
C GLY A 152 2.85 -28.62 2.35
N GLU A 153 2.05 -28.81 1.29
CA GLU A 153 2.50 -29.15 -0.05
C GLU A 153 1.97 -28.11 -1.05
N ILE A 154 2.68 -27.94 -2.17
CA ILE A 154 2.42 -26.92 -3.20
C ILE A 154 1.98 -27.62 -4.48
N TYR A 155 0.83 -27.22 -5.02
CA TYR A 155 0.25 -27.74 -6.26
C TYR A 155 -0.06 -26.61 -7.25
N ASN A 156 -0.10 -26.89 -8.55
CA ASN A 156 -0.62 -25.91 -9.51
C ASN A 156 -2.13 -25.69 -9.29
N GLY A 157 -2.85 -26.78 -8.98
CA GLY A 157 -4.27 -26.72 -8.63
C GLY A 157 -4.76 -27.89 -7.77
N ILE A 158 -5.92 -27.70 -7.15
CA ILE A 158 -6.57 -28.69 -6.30
C ILE A 158 -8.05 -28.79 -6.64
N ILE A 159 -8.67 -29.91 -6.24
CA ILE A 159 -10.10 -30.14 -6.37
C ILE A 159 -10.69 -30.39 -4.98
N LYS A 160 -11.67 -29.57 -4.60
CA LYS A 160 -12.47 -29.74 -3.37
C LYS A 160 -13.86 -30.24 -3.73
N VAL A 161 -14.40 -31.16 -2.94
CA VAL A 161 -15.80 -31.59 -3.08
C VAL A 161 -16.66 -30.87 -2.06
N VAL A 162 -17.57 -30.03 -2.52
CA VAL A 162 -18.47 -29.23 -1.66
C VAL A 162 -19.90 -29.62 -1.99
N ASN A 163 -20.61 -30.18 -1.00
CA ASN A 163 -22.00 -30.66 -1.15
C ASN A 163 -22.22 -31.56 -2.39
N GLY A 164 -21.21 -32.39 -2.73
CA GLY A 164 -21.26 -33.34 -3.84
C GLY A 164 -20.79 -32.80 -5.20
N GLU A 165 -20.48 -31.51 -5.32
CA GLU A 165 -19.96 -30.90 -6.55
C GLU A 165 -18.43 -30.69 -6.46
N LYS A 166 -17.73 -30.87 -7.59
CA LYS A 166 -16.28 -30.64 -7.68
C LYS A 166 -15.99 -29.16 -7.95
N ILE A 167 -15.16 -28.56 -7.10
CA ILE A 167 -14.68 -27.18 -7.21
C ILE A 167 -13.18 -27.22 -7.47
N GLY A 168 -12.76 -26.70 -8.62
CA GLY A 168 -11.34 -26.53 -8.95
C GLY A 168 -10.81 -25.23 -8.39
N ILE A 169 -9.61 -25.26 -7.84
CA ILE A 169 -8.92 -24.07 -7.33
C ILE A 169 -7.49 -24.12 -7.83
N PHE A 170 -7.03 -23.10 -8.54
CA PHE A 170 -5.63 -22.94 -8.93
C PHE A 170 -5.11 -21.58 -8.49
N GLY A 171 -3.79 -21.46 -8.34
CA GLY A 171 -3.17 -20.26 -7.79
C GLY A 171 -2.40 -19.45 -8.83
N LEU A 172 -2.26 -18.15 -8.63
CA LEU A 172 -1.35 -17.29 -9.40
C LEU A 172 -0.68 -16.28 -8.48
N THR A 173 0.60 -16.02 -8.71
CA THR A 173 1.41 -15.05 -7.99
C THR A 173 1.99 -14.04 -8.98
N THR A 174 2.08 -12.77 -8.60
CA THR A 174 2.57 -11.72 -9.51
C THR A 174 3.95 -12.06 -10.10
N ALA A 175 4.07 -11.92 -11.42
CA ALA A 175 5.30 -12.12 -12.16
C ALA A 175 6.34 -11.01 -11.85
N GLU A 176 5.92 -9.92 -11.21
CA GLU A 176 6.80 -8.84 -10.76
C GLU A 176 7.64 -9.23 -9.54
N THR A 177 7.27 -10.29 -8.80
CA THR A 177 7.91 -10.75 -7.56
C THR A 177 9.45 -10.74 -7.56
N PRO A 178 10.18 -11.16 -8.62
CA PRO A 178 11.64 -11.09 -8.66
C PRO A 178 12.23 -9.68 -8.51
N THR A 179 11.44 -8.64 -8.78
CA THR A 179 11.87 -7.23 -8.72
C THR A 179 11.42 -6.53 -7.43
N ILE A 180 10.38 -7.04 -6.78
CA ILE A 180 9.75 -6.44 -5.58
C ILE A 180 9.94 -7.27 -4.30
N SER A 181 10.57 -8.44 -4.40
CA SER A 181 10.88 -9.30 -3.25
C SER A 181 12.20 -10.07 -3.47
N SER A 182 12.45 -11.13 -2.69
CA SER A 182 13.72 -11.88 -2.67
C SER A 182 13.58 -13.39 -2.94
N PRO A 183 12.92 -13.83 -4.04
CA PRO A 183 12.69 -15.25 -4.30
C PRO A 183 13.96 -16.05 -4.62
N GLY A 184 15.02 -15.38 -5.08
CA GLY A 184 16.29 -16.01 -5.46
C GLY A 184 16.23 -16.73 -6.82
N ALA A 185 17.40 -17.12 -7.33
CA ALA A 185 17.55 -17.64 -8.69
C ALA A 185 16.96 -19.05 -8.92
N GLY A 186 16.57 -19.76 -7.86
CA GLY A 186 15.96 -21.09 -7.93
C GLY A 186 14.46 -21.10 -8.22
N VAL A 187 13.81 -19.93 -8.17
CA VAL A 187 12.38 -19.75 -8.38
C VAL A 187 12.16 -18.99 -9.68
N THR A 188 11.26 -19.50 -10.53
CA THR A 188 10.87 -18.83 -11.78
C THR A 188 9.40 -18.46 -11.73
N PHE A 189 9.07 -17.25 -12.19
CA PHE A 189 7.71 -16.76 -12.30
C PHE A 189 7.33 -16.73 -13.79
N GLU A 190 6.32 -17.52 -14.14
CA GLU A 190 5.87 -17.77 -15.51
C GLU A 190 4.65 -16.89 -15.85
N ASP A 191 4.32 -16.82 -17.15
CA ASP A 191 3.23 -15.99 -17.65
C ASP A 191 1.87 -16.43 -17.09
N TYR A 192 1.21 -15.54 -16.34
CA TYR A 192 0.00 -15.85 -15.61
C TYR A 192 -1.17 -16.28 -16.51
N ILE A 193 -1.28 -15.74 -17.73
CA ILE A 193 -2.33 -16.11 -18.69
C ILE A 193 -2.13 -17.54 -19.20
N GLN A 194 -0.91 -17.87 -19.63
CA GLN A 194 -0.58 -19.22 -20.12
C GLN A 194 -0.78 -20.28 -19.04
N GLU A 195 -0.31 -20.03 -17.81
CA GLU A 195 -0.44 -20.98 -16.71
C GLU A 195 -1.88 -21.11 -16.20
N ALA A 196 -2.65 -20.03 -16.23
CA ALA A 196 -4.09 -20.09 -15.96
C ALA A 196 -4.83 -20.94 -17.00
N GLN A 197 -4.54 -20.76 -18.29
CA GLN A 197 -5.13 -21.58 -19.36
C GLN A 197 -4.83 -23.06 -19.15
N LYS A 198 -3.56 -23.43 -18.90
CA LYS A 198 -3.15 -24.81 -18.59
C LYS A 198 -3.90 -25.37 -17.39
N SER A 199 -4.02 -24.59 -16.32
CA SER A 199 -4.73 -24.99 -15.09
C SER A 199 -6.23 -25.22 -15.35
N VAL A 200 -6.89 -24.34 -16.09
CA VAL A 200 -8.29 -24.52 -16.49
C VAL A 200 -8.47 -25.79 -17.32
N TYR A 201 -7.59 -26.06 -18.29
CA TYR A 201 -7.65 -27.29 -19.08
C TYR A 201 -7.46 -28.54 -18.21
N ALA A 202 -6.48 -28.53 -17.30
CA ALA A 202 -6.21 -29.66 -16.41
C ALA A 202 -7.39 -29.97 -15.48
N LEU A 203 -8.03 -28.94 -14.90
CA LEU A 203 -9.22 -29.08 -14.06
C LEU A 203 -10.42 -29.60 -14.86
N LYS A 204 -10.69 -29.03 -16.04
CA LYS A 204 -11.78 -29.48 -16.92
C LYS A 204 -11.61 -30.94 -17.36
N ALA A 205 -10.37 -31.37 -17.65
CA ALA A 205 -10.07 -32.76 -17.99
C ALA A 205 -10.42 -33.75 -16.85
N GLN A 206 -10.45 -33.28 -15.60
CA GLN A 206 -10.88 -34.08 -14.43
C GLN A 206 -12.39 -33.98 -14.12
N GLY A 207 -13.16 -33.38 -15.04
CA GLY A 207 -14.60 -33.21 -14.95
C GLY A 207 -15.04 -32.08 -14.03
N VAL A 208 -14.15 -31.12 -13.73
CA VAL A 208 -14.49 -29.91 -13.01
C VAL A 208 -15.16 -28.91 -13.96
N ASN A 209 -16.26 -28.31 -13.54
CA ASN A 209 -16.95 -27.24 -14.28
C ASN A 209 -17.25 -26.01 -13.44
N LYS A 210 -16.57 -25.87 -12.29
CA LYS A 210 -16.62 -24.71 -11.39
C LYS A 210 -15.19 -24.43 -10.96
N ILE A 211 -14.60 -23.36 -11.44
CA ILE A 211 -13.17 -23.08 -11.29
C ILE A 211 -12.96 -21.71 -10.65
N ILE A 212 -12.16 -21.72 -9.58
CA ILE A 212 -11.70 -20.55 -8.86
C ILE A 212 -10.23 -20.34 -9.20
N ALA A 213 -9.89 -19.14 -9.66
CA ALA A 213 -8.52 -18.64 -9.63
C ALA A 213 -8.30 -17.91 -8.30
N LEU A 214 -7.37 -18.38 -7.48
CA LEU A 214 -6.93 -17.73 -6.25
C LEU A 214 -5.66 -16.96 -6.59
N THR A 215 -5.72 -15.63 -6.64
CA THR A 215 -4.69 -14.83 -7.31
C THR A 215 -4.09 -13.78 -6.40
N HIS A 216 -2.80 -13.55 -6.58
CA HIS A 216 -2.07 -12.43 -5.99
C HIS A 216 -1.40 -11.61 -7.10
N ILE A 217 -2.24 -11.04 -7.98
CA ILE A 217 -1.81 -10.35 -9.20
C ILE A 217 -2.47 -8.98 -9.41
N GLY A 218 -3.20 -8.50 -8.41
CA GLY A 218 -3.83 -7.17 -8.46
C GLY A 218 -5.13 -7.11 -9.27
N PHE A 219 -6.12 -6.39 -8.73
CA PHE A 219 -7.42 -6.21 -9.37
C PHE A 219 -7.31 -5.44 -10.70
N ASP A 220 -6.64 -4.29 -10.64
CA ASP A 220 -6.42 -3.38 -11.76
C ASP A 220 -4.99 -2.79 -11.75
N ASP A 221 -4.01 -3.65 -11.48
CA ASP A 221 -2.58 -3.28 -11.38
C ASP A 221 -1.90 -3.11 -12.76
N SER A 222 -0.78 -3.77 -13.04
CA SER A 222 -0.03 -3.57 -14.28
C SER A 222 -0.39 -4.60 -15.36
N PRO A 223 -1.10 -4.25 -16.45
CA PRO A 223 -1.37 -5.19 -17.54
C PRO A 223 -0.10 -5.68 -18.27
N VAL A 224 1.07 -5.12 -17.96
CA VAL A 224 2.37 -5.58 -18.46
C VAL A 224 2.87 -6.78 -17.67
N TRP A 225 2.63 -6.82 -16.37
CA TRP A 225 3.06 -7.90 -15.49
C TRP A 225 1.92 -8.86 -15.24
N ASP A 226 0.82 -8.37 -14.66
CA ASP A 226 -0.36 -9.13 -14.35
C ASP A 226 -1.53 -8.27 -13.84
N ASN A 227 -2.75 -8.80 -14.00
CA ASN A 227 -3.99 -8.07 -13.73
C ASN A 227 -5.21 -9.02 -13.75
N ASP A 228 -6.00 -9.05 -12.67
CA ASP A 228 -7.18 -9.93 -12.55
C ASP A 228 -8.27 -9.63 -13.59
N LYS A 229 -8.49 -8.36 -13.95
CA LYS A 229 -9.48 -8.01 -14.98
C LYS A 229 -9.03 -8.47 -16.37
N VAL A 230 -7.73 -8.37 -16.65
CA VAL A 230 -7.16 -8.91 -17.90
C VAL A 230 -7.26 -10.44 -17.90
N LEU A 231 -6.95 -11.10 -16.79
CA LEU A 231 -7.10 -12.55 -16.64
C LEU A 231 -8.52 -13.01 -16.93
N ALA A 232 -9.52 -12.34 -16.33
CA ALA A 232 -10.93 -12.66 -16.51
C ALA A 232 -11.38 -12.62 -17.97
N GLY A 233 -10.97 -11.58 -18.71
CA GLY A 233 -11.31 -11.45 -20.14
C GLY A 233 -10.50 -12.34 -21.08
N ALA A 234 -9.31 -12.79 -20.67
CA ALA A 234 -8.39 -13.54 -21.53
C ALA A 234 -8.45 -15.07 -21.35
N VAL A 235 -8.98 -15.58 -20.22
CA VAL A 235 -8.95 -17.01 -19.88
C VAL A 235 -10.35 -17.57 -19.64
N GLU A 236 -10.90 -18.19 -20.67
CA GLU A 236 -12.24 -18.78 -20.66
C GLU A 236 -12.38 -19.98 -19.71
N GLY A 237 -13.42 -19.93 -18.88
CA GLY A 237 -13.77 -20.98 -17.92
C GLY A 237 -13.23 -20.81 -16.52
N ILE A 238 -12.70 -19.63 -16.19
CA ILE A 238 -12.58 -19.17 -14.81
C ILE A 238 -13.95 -18.59 -14.41
N ASP A 239 -14.57 -19.13 -13.37
CA ASP A 239 -15.87 -18.67 -12.90
C ASP A 239 -15.74 -17.59 -11.82
N VAL A 240 -14.73 -17.73 -10.97
CA VAL A 240 -14.46 -16.79 -9.86
C VAL A 240 -12.96 -16.51 -9.78
N ILE A 241 -12.62 -15.25 -9.59
CA ILE A 241 -11.29 -14.79 -9.19
C ILE A 241 -11.39 -14.25 -7.75
N VAL A 242 -10.59 -14.82 -6.86
CA VAL A 242 -10.39 -14.32 -5.49
C VAL A 242 -8.99 -13.71 -5.43
N GLY A 243 -8.92 -12.37 -5.45
CA GLY A 243 -7.69 -11.62 -5.68
C GLY A 243 -7.12 -10.87 -4.47
N GLY A 244 -5.84 -10.50 -4.57
CA GLY A 244 -5.06 -9.69 -3.60
C GLY A 244 -4.14 -8.65 -4.24
N HIS A 245 -2.99 -8.37 -3.62
CA HIS A 245 -1.86 -7.53 -4.08
C HIS A 245 -2.14 -6.02 -4.11
N SER A 246 -3.18 -5.63 -4.81
CA SER A 246 -3.56 -4.22 -5.03
C SER A 246 -4.24 -3.54 -3.84
N HIS A 247 -4.51 -4.30 -2.77
CA HIS A 247 -5.27 -3.88 -1.57
C HIS A 247 -6.67 -3.35 -1.89
N THR A 248 -7.22 -3.75 -3.04
CA THR A 248 -8.49 -3.22 -3.56
C THR A 248 -9.65 -3.56 -2.63
N LYS A 249 -10.42 -2.55 -2.24
CA LYS A 249 -11.67 -2.71 -1.50
C LYS A 249 -12.85 -2.84 -2.46
N LEU A 250 -13.36 -4.06 -2.64
CA LEU A 250 -14.59 -4.31 -3.40
C LEU A 250 -15.77 -4.56 -2.46
N ASP A 251 -16.64 -3.55 -2.30
CA ASP A 251 -17.82 -3.67 -1.42
C ASP A 251 -18.85 -4.70 -1.93
N ALA A 252 -18.81 -5.02 -3.22
CA ALA A 252 -19.58 -6.06 -3.89
C ALA A 252 -18.73 -6.71 -5.01
N PRO A 253 -19.07 -7.92 -5.49
CA PRO A 253 -18.34 -8.57 -6.57
C PRO A 253 -18.34 -7.72 -7.84
N PHE A 254 -17.19 -7.62 -8.49
CA PHE A 254 -17.09 -7.11 -9.85
C PHE A 254 -17.37 -8.26 -10.82
N PHE A 255 -18.14 -8.03 -11.88
CA PHE A 255 -18.39 -9.05 -12.90
C PHE A 255 -17.76 -8.62 -14.21
N ASP A 256 -16.75 -9.37 -14.65
CA ASP A 256 -16.32 -9.27 -16.04
C ASP A 256 -17.30 -10.02 -16.93
N THR A 257 -17.73 -9.37 -18.00
CA THR A 257 -18.68 -9.93 -18.99
C THR A 257 -18.12 -9.79 -20.41
N SER A 258 -16.80 -9.61 -20.52
CA SER A 258 -16.12 -9.44 -21.81
C SER A 258 -15.85 -10.78 -22.49
N GLY A 259 -15.71 -11.85 -21.71
CA GLY A 259 -15.61 -13.24 -22.18
C GLY A 259 -16.95 -13.86 -22.59
N VAL A 260 -16.92 -15.15 -22.96
CA VAL A 260 -18.09 -15.95 -23.33
C VAL A 260 -19.00 -16.19 -22.13
N GLU A 261 -18.41 -16.43 -20.96
CA GLU A 261 -19.11 -16.59 -19.68
C GLU A 261 -18.67 -15.51 -18.70
N PRO A 262 -19.55 -15.05 -17.79
CA PRO A 262 -19.18 -14.05 -16.80
C PRO A 262 -18.24 -14.62 -15.73
N THR A 263 -17.23 -13.84 -15.34
CA THR A 263 -16.32 -14.15 -14.23
C THR A 263 -16.56 -13.18 -13.09
N ALA A 264 -16.79 -13.68 -11.88
CA ALA A 264 -16.91 -12.86 -10.68
C ALA A 264 -15.53 -12.61 -10.04
N ILE A 265 -15.20 -11.36 -9.73
CA ILE A 265 -13.93 -10.96 -9.10
C ILE A 265 -14.23 -10.35 -7.73
N VAL A 266 -13.52 -10.81 -6.70
CA VAL A 266 -13.63 -10.31 -5.32
C VAL A 266 -12.26 -10.06 -4.70
N SER A 267 -12.18 -9.05 -3.83
CA SER A 267 -11.00 -8.73 -3.01
C SER A 267 -11.46 -8.05 -1.71
N ALA A 268 -10.75 -8.30 -0.61
CA ALA A 268 -11.15 -7.93 0.75
C ALA A 268 -10.26 -6.84 1.37
N ASN A 269 -9.78 -5.89 0.56
CA ASN A 269 -8.91 -4.80 0.98
C ASN A 269 -7.59 -5.33 1.58
N GLU A 270 -7.28 -5.08 2.86
CA GLU A 270 -5.98 -5.40 3.47
C GLU A 270 -6.10 -5.56 5.00
N TYR A 271 -5.03 -6.06 5.63
CA TYR A 271 -4.71 -5.94 7.07
C TYR A 271 -5.75 -6.51 8.03
N ASN A 272 -6.49 -7.54 7.62
CA ASN A 272 -7.60 -8.10 8.40
C ASN A 272 -8.64 -7.03 8.80
N LYS A 273 -8.85 -6.00 7.97
CA LYS A 273 -9.95 -5.02 8.14
C LYS A 273 -11.29 -5.64 7.77
N TYR A 274 -11.31 -6.48 6.73
CA TYR A 274 -12.52 -7.11 6.22
C TYR A 274 -12.35 -8.62 6.04
N LEU A 275 -13.45 -9.35 6.21
CA LEU A 275 -13.61 -10.72 5.71
C LEU A 275 -14.52 -10.66 4.48
N GLY A 276 -14.01 -11.05 3.33
CA GLY A 276 -14.80 -11.13 2.11
C GLY A 276 -15.72 -12.35 2.12
N THR A 277 -16.93 -12.19 1.58
CA THR A 277 -17.89 -13.30 1.41
C THR A 277 -18.49 -13.27 0.01
N LEU A 278 -18.63 -14.44 -0.61
CA LEU A 278 -19.26 -14.62 -1.92
C LEU A 278 -20.16 -15.86 -1.91
N ASP A 279 -21.41 -15.70 -2.26
CA ASP A 279 -22.34 -16.77 -2.61
C ASP A 279 -22.47 -16.79 -4.12
N VAL A 280 -21.73 -17.68 -4.79
CA VAL A 280 -21.76 -17.82 -6.25
C VAL A 280 -22.72 -18.93 -6.62
N THR A 281 -23.74 -18.60 -7.41
CA THR A 281 -24.75 -19.55 -7.86
C THR A 281 -24.47 -19.98 -9.28
N PHE A 282 -24.43 -21.29 -9.48
CA PHE A 282 -24.15 -21.95 -10.73
C PHE A 282 -25.41 -22.63 -11.29
N ASP A 283 -25.55 -22.61 -12.62
CA ASP A 283 -26.52 -23.44 -13.31
C ASP A 283 -26.07 -24.91 -13.40
N ALA A 284 -26.90 -25.75 -14.03
CA ALA A 284 -26.63 -27.17 -14.23
C ALA A 284 -25.37 -27.47 -15.06
N ALA A 285 -24.95 -26.53 -15.93
CA ALA A 285 -23.76 -26.63 -16.75
C ALA A 285 -22.50 -26.16 -16.01
N GLY A 286 -22.65 -25.49 -14.86
CA GLY A 286 -21.56 -24.92 -14.08
C GLY A 286 -21.29 -23.46 -14.38
N LYS A 287 -22.22 -22.75 -15.04
CA LYS A 287 -22.06 -21.33 -15.38
C LYS A 287 -22.58 -20.44 -14.27
N VAL A 288 -21.90 -19.32 -14.01
CA VAL A 288 -22.31 -18.33 -13.01
C VAL A 288 -23.60 -17.63 -13.41
N ILE A 289 -24.59 -17.62 -12.50
CA ILE A 289 -25.83 -16.87 -12.63
C ILE A 289 -25.62 -15.51 -11.93
N VAL A 290 -25.18 -14.50 -12.67
CA VAL A 290 -24.83 -13.17 -12.14
C VAL A 290 -25.93 -12.56 -11.25
N PRO A 291 -27.23 -12.57 -11.63
CA PRO A 291 -28.29 -11.99 -10.79
C PRO A 291 -28.54 -12.72 -9.46
N GLU A 292 -28.04 -13.95 -9.31
CA GLU A 292 -28.19 -14.77 -8.10
C GLU A 292 -26.88 -14.88 -7.30
N THR A 293 -25.77 -14.39 -7.86
CA THR A 293 -24.48 -14.33 -7.18
C THR A 293 -24.40 -13.05 -6.34
N THR A 294 -24.12 -13.20 -5.04
CA THR A 294 -24.04 -12.06 -4.11
C THR A 294 -22.75 -12.11 -3.31
N GLY A 295 -22.21 -10.96 -2.92
CA GLY A 295 -21.04 -10.89 -2.07
C GLY A 295 -20.98 -9.58 -1.29
N LYS A 296 -20.22 -9.57 -0.21
CA LYS A 296 -20.00 -8.39 0.63
C LYS A 296 -18.75 -8.54 1.48
N LEU A 297 -18.27 -7.40 1.97
CA LEU A 297 -17.25 -7.33 3.01
C LEU A 297 -17.90 -7.26 4.40
N LEU A 298 -17.43 -8.09 5.32
CA LEU A 298 -17.76 -8.00 6.74
C LEU A 298 -16.65 -7.19 7.42
N ASP A 299 -16.99 -6.03 8.00
CA ASP A 299 -16.05 -5.24 8.79
C ASP A 299 -15.69 -5.97 10.08
N ILE A 300 -14.46 -6.48 10.14
CA ILE A 300 -13.95 -7.29 11.24
C ILE A 300 -13.97 -6.50 12.55
N ALA A 301 -13.76 -5.18 12.51
CA ALA A 301 -13.68 -4.35 13.71
C ALA A 301 -15.01 -4.34 14.51
N THR A 302 -16.13 -4.61 13.83
CA THR A 302 -17.48 -4.62 14.41
C THR A 302 -17.84 -5.90 15.18
N PHE A 303 -17.05 -6.97 15.03
CA PHE A 303 -17.29 -8.23 15.74
C PHE A 303 -16.67 -8.22 17.14
N ALA A 304 -17.28 -8.98 18.05
CA ALA A 304 -16.67 -9.27 19.34
C ALA A 304 -15.46 -10.21 19.18
N GLU A 305 -14.50 -10.12 20.09
CA GLU A 305 -13.36 -11.03 20.10
C GLU A 305 -13.78 -12.45 20.48
N ASP A 306 -13.26 -13.45 19.75
CA ASP A 306 -13.30 -14.83 20.20
C ASP A 306 -12.35 -15.01 21.40
N ALA A 307 -12.91 -15.36 22.57
CA ALA A 307 -12.14 -15.42 23.82
C ALA A 307 -10.98 -16.42 23.78
N THR A 308 -11.13 -17.54 23.05
CA THR A 308 -10.06 -18.54 22.93
C THR A 308 -8.93 -18.01 22.07
N ILE A 309 -9.25 -17.39 20.93
CA ILE A 309 -8.25 -16.81 20.03
C ILE A 309 -7.56 -15.61 20.68
N ALA A 310 -8.32 -14.73 21.35
CA ALA A 310 -7.77 -13.61 22.10
C ALA A 310 -6.81 -14.11 23.19
N ASN A 311 -7.15 -15.20 23.89
CA ASN A 311 -6.26 -15.79 24.88
C ASN A 311 -4.95 -16.31 24.24
N ILE A 312 -5.00 -17.00 23.11
CA ILE A 312 -3.80 -17.47 22.39
C ILE A 312 -2.93 -16.26 21.99
N LEU A 313 -3.54 -15.25 21.34
CA LEU A 313 -2.82 -14.04 20.95
C LEU A 313 -2.14 -13.37 22.14
N ASN A 314 -2.88 -13.12 23.21
CA ASN A 314 -2.42 -12.35 24.37
C ASN A 314 -1.40 -13.08 25.25
N THR A 315 -1.40 -14.42 25.25
CA THR A 315 -0.50 -15.20 26.12
C THR A 315 0.70 -15.79 25.37
N LYS A 316 0.54 -16.16 24.10
CA LYS A 316 1.59 -16.82 23.30
C LYS A 316 2.40 -15.82 22.47
N TYR A 317 1.75 -14.84 21.86
CA TYR A 317 2.38 -13.99 20.84
C TYR A 317 2.60 -12.54 21.27
N LYS A 318 1.56 -11.89 21.82
CA LYS A 318 1.61 -10.47 22.19
C LYS A 318 2.74 -10.11 23.18
N PRO A 319 3.10 -10.96 24.18
CA PRO A 319 4.13 -10.59 25.15
C PRO A 319 5.51 -10.31 24.53
N ALA A 320 5.93 -11.08 23.52
CA ALA A 320 7.21 -10.81 22.85
C ALA A 320 7.14 -9.54 21.99
N ILE A 321 5.99 -9.26 21.39
CA ILE A 321 5.75 -8.03 20.62
C ILE A 321 5.79 -6.81 21.53
N ASP A 322 5.14 -6.88 22.69
CA ASP A 322 5.15 -5.79 23.67
C ASP A 322 6.56 -5.57 24.25
N ALA A 323 7.32 -6.64 24.50
CA ALA A 323 8.73 -6.54 24.88
C ALA A 323 9.59 -5.89 23.78
N LYS A 324 9.38 -6.24 22.51
CA LYS A 324 10.06 -5.58 21.38
C LYS A 324 9.70 -4.11 21.27
N LYS A 325 8.42 -3.76 21.41
CA LYS A 325 7.94 -2.38 21.41
C LYS A 325 8.64 -1.53 22.48
N ALA A 326 8.98 -2.11 23.63
CA ALA A 326 9.72 -1.44 24.70
C ALA A 326 11.24 -1.30 24.45
N THR A 327 11.78 -1.92 23.39
CA THR A 327 13.21 -1.85 23.09
C THR A 327 13.63 -0.43 22.74
N ILE A 328 14.68 0.08 23.41
CA ILE A 328 15.28 1.38 23.10
C ILE A 328 16.12 1.22 21.84
N VAL A 329 15.75 1.95 20.78
CA VAL A 329 16.44 1.94 19.48
C VAL A 329 17.39 3.13 19.33
N GLY A 330 17.24 4.16 20.16
CA GLY A 330 18.19 5.28 20.24
C GLY A 330 17.80 6.30 21.29
N THR A 331 18.45 7.46 21.26
CA THR A 331 18.18 8.58 22.18
C THR A 331 18.09 9.88 21.38
N ALA A 332 17.01 10.62 21.55
CA ALA A 332 16.84 11.96 21.01
C ALA A 332 17.54 12.98 21.94
N ALA A 333 18.55 13.69 21.43
CA ALA A 333 19.27 14.72 22.18
C ALA A 333 18.44 16.01 22.36
N VAL A 334 17.44 16.20 21.49
CA VAL A 334 16.49 17.31 21.47
C VAL A 334 15.09 16.77 21.21
N THR A 335 14.06 17.57 21.47
CA THR A 335 12.71 17.24 21.01
C THR A 335 12.70 17.14 19.49
N LEU A 336 12.19 16.03 18.95
CA LEU A 336 12.00 15.81 17.51
C LEU A 336 10.57 16.22 17.16
N GLU A 337 10.42 17.46 16.74
CA GLU A 337 9.15 18.10 16.40
C GLU A 337 8.61 17.60 15.06
N GLY A 338 7.34 17.23 15.03
CA GLY A 338 6.64 16.75 13.85
C GLY A 338 5.13 16.74 14.08
N GLY A 339 4.43 15.80 13.45
CA GLY A 339 2.98 15.64 13.66
C GLY A 339 2.14 16.79 13.11
N ASN A 340 0.86 16.80 13.50
CA ASN A 340 -0.09 17.83 13.14
C ASN A 340 -0.14 18.90 14.26
N PRO A 341 0.07 20.20 13.99
CA PRO A 341 0.19 20.81 12.67
C PRO A 341 1.61 20.96 12.11
N LEU A 342 2.67 20.83 12.92
CA LEU A 342 4.02 21.28 12.53
C LEU A 342 4.53 20.66 11.23
N ALA A 343 4.52 19.33 11.10
CA ALA A 343 5.00 18.65 9.88
C ALA A 343 4.13 18.93 8.65
N ARG A 344 2.94 19.51 8.86
CA ARG A 344 1.94 19.82 7.83
C ARG A 344 1.94 21.30 7.41
N THR A 345 2.78 22.13 8.02
CA THR A 345 2.80 23.58 7.78
C THR A 345 4.20 24.14 7.54
N ILE A 346 5.23 23.55 8.15
CA ILE A 346 6.60 24.07 8.15
C ILE A 346 7.63 22.95 8.06
N GLU A 347 8.90 23.32 7.83
CA GLU A 347 10.02 22.41 8.06
C GLU A 347 10.07 21.98 9.52
N THR A 348 10.26 20.68 9.77
CA THR A 348 10.50 20.20 11.14
C THR A 348 11.74 19.31 11.20
N ASN A 349 12.39 19.28 12.36
CA ASN A 349 13.59 18.46 12.53
C ASN A 349 13.30 16.95 12.46
N LEU A 350 12.14 16.48 12.94
CA LEU A 350 11.72 15.10 12.74
C LEU A 350 11.43 14.80 11.27
N GLY A 351 10.76 15.72 10.57
CA GLY A 351 10.49 15.60 9.13
C GLY A 351 11.78 15.48 8.33
N ASN A 352 12.76 16.33 8.61
CA ASN A 352 14.11 16.25 8.04
C ASN A 352 14.74 14.89 8.30
N PHE A 353 14.71 14.42 9.54
CA PHE A 353 15.37 13.17 9.93
C PHE A 353 14.72 11.92 9.31
N VAL A 354 13.38 11.91 9.19
CA VAL A 354 12.65 10.85 8.46
C VAL A 354 13.03 10.86 6.98
N ALA A 355 13.01 12.02 6.33
CA ALA A 355 13.39 12.15 4.92
C ALA A 355 14.87 11.78 4.68
N ASP A 356 15.76 12.07 5.64
CA ASP A 356 17.17 11.66 5.58
C ASP A 356 17.32 10.15 5.66
N GLY A 357 16.60 9.48 6.56
CA GLY A 357 16.60 8.02 6.67
C GLY A 357 16.06 7.34 5.41
N MET A 358 14.98 7.88 4.86
CA MET A 358 14.40 7.44 3.58
C MET A 358 15.42 7.58 2.44
N LEU A 359 16.06 8.76 2.30
CA LEU A 359 17.08 8.99 1.28
C LEU A 359 18.29 8.07 1.46
N ALA A 360 18.73 7.86 2.71
CA ALA A 360 19.85 6.99 3.03
C ALA A 360 19.58 5.54 2.61
N LYS A 361 18.39 4.99 2.91
CA LYS A 361 17.99 3.65 2.46
C LYS A 361 17.87 3.59 0.93
N ALA A 362 17.22 4.58 0.30
CA ALA A 362 17.08 4.59 -1.16
C ALA A 362 18.43 4.58 -1.88
N LYS A 363 19.45 5.28 -1.34
CA LYS A 363 20.81 5.27 -1.87
C LYS A 363 21.53 3.92 -1.78
N THR A 364 21.16 3.04 -0.84
CA THR A 364 21.73 1.68 -0.81
C THR A 364 21.22 0.80 -1.95
N ILE A 365 20.10 1.20 -2.57
CA ILE A 365 19.42 0.45 -3.63
C ILE A 365 19.75 1.09 -4.99
N ASN A 366 19.52 2.39 -5.10
CA ASN A 366 19.91 3.20 -6.25
C ASN A 366 20.79 4.37 -5.77
N PRO A 367 22.13 4.27 -5.93
CA PRO A 367 23.08 5.32 -5.53
C PRO A 367 22.85 6.68 -6.21
N ASN A 368 22.09 6.72 -7.30
CA ASN A 368 21.73 7.96 -8.01
C ASN A 368 20.50 8.65 -7.43
N THR A 369 19.87 8.11 -6.37
CA THR A 369 18.77 8.78 -5.66
C THR A 369 19.29 10.03 -4.95
N LEU A 370 18.78 11.20 -5.34
CA LEU A 370 19.25 12.49 -4.82
C LEU A 370 18.30 13.11 -3.80
N ILE A 371 16.99 12.87 -3.96
CA ILE A 371 15.94 13.58 -3.22
C ILE A 371 15.10 12.56 -2.45
N ALA A 372 14.62 12.94 -1.27
CA ALA A 372 13.50 12.25 -0.62
C ALA A 372 12.38 13.23 -0.28
N LEU A 373 11.13 12.80 -0.52
CA LEU A 373 9.91 13.57 -0.29
C LEU A 373 8.98 12.75 0.62
N GLN A 374 8.80 13.23 1.85
CA GLN A 374 7.92 12.62 2.85
C GLN A 374 6.75 13.55 3.15
N ASN A 375 5.52 13.15 2.85
CA ASN A 375 4.35 13.93 3.25
C ASN A 375 4.24 14.00 4.78
N GLY A 376 3.95 15.20 5.30
CA GLY A 376 3.82 15.50 6.73
C GLY A 376 2.64 14.78 7.38
N GLY A 377 1.66 14.36 6.58
CA GLY A 377 0.59 13.44 6.95
C GLY A 377 1.13 12.08 7.41
N GLY A 378 2.27 11.64 6.87
CA GLY A 378 2.98 10.42 7.25
C GLY A 378 3.72 10.52 8.58
N VAL A 379 4.19 11.71 8.98
CA VAL A 379 4.91 11.95 10.24
C VAL A 379 3.91 12.32 11.33
N ARG A 380 3.58 11.40 12.23
CA ARG A 380 2.34 11.49 13.02
C ARG A 380 2.44 12.21 14.35
N THR A 381 3.61 12.25 14.97
CA THR A 381 3.78 12.82 16.31
C THR A 381 5.14 13.46 16.49
N THR A 382 5.24 14.34 17.48
CA THR A 382 6.50 14.80 18.07
C THR A 382 7.02 13.74 19.05
N LEU A 383 8.34 13.59 19.13
CA LEU A 383 9.02 12.80 20.17
C LEU A 383 9.78 13.73 21.13
N PRO A 384 9.59 13.60 22.46
CA PRO A 384 10.39 14.36 23.42
C PRO A 384 11.86 13.93 23.38
N ALA A 385 12.75 14.80 23.87
CA ALA A 385 14.13 14.40 24.14
C ALA A 385 14.17 13.23 25.13
N GLY A 386 15.13 12.32 24.96
CA GLY A 386 15.26 11.10 25.76
C GLY A 386 15.25 9.83 24.93
N ASN A 387 14.99 8.69 25.59
CA ASN A 387 14.99 7.38 24.92
C ASN A 387 13.91 7.30 23.85
N ILE A 388 14.29 6.79 22.68
CA ILE A 388 13.40 6.46 21.59
C ILE A 388 13.18 4.94 21.65
N THR A 389 11.96 4.52 21.92
CA THR A 389 11.59 3.10 21.86
C THR A 389 11.14 2.71 20.46
N LEU A 390 11.11 1.41 20.18
CA LEU A 390 10.53 0.92 18.94
C LEU A 390 9.02 1.25 18.84
N ALA A 391 8.31 1.28 19.97
CA ALA A 391 6.93 1.79 20.00
C ALA A 391 6.84 3.25 19.53
N ASP A 392 7.82 4.08 19.89
CA ASP A 392 7.86 5.48 19.45
C ASP A 392 8.12 5.59 17.94
N VAL A 393 8.94 4.70 17.36
CA VAL A 393 9.10 4.58 15.91
C VAL A 393 7.75 4.31 15.23
N PHE A 394 6.98 3.34 15.72
CA PHE A 394 5.63 3.07 15.20
C PHE A 394 4.66 4.25 15.41
N LYS A 395 4.77 4.99 16.52
CA LYS A 395 3.95 6.19 16.71
C LYS A 395 4.27 7.27 15.67
N VAL A 396 5.53 7.38 15.23
CA VAL A 396 5.93 8.37 14.21
C VAL A 396 5.49 7.94 12.82
N LEU A 397 5.73 6.67 12.44
CA LEU A 397 5.41 6.08 11.12
C LEU A 397 4.54 4.82 11.30
N PRO A 398 3.22 4.94 11.52
CA PRO A 398 2.37 3.80 11.87
C PRO A 398 1.81 3.05 10.67
N PHE A 399 2.04 3.53 9.45
CA PHE A 399 1.33 3.05 8.27
C PHE A 399 1.98 1.84 7.62
N GLY A 400 3.27 1.63 7.85
CA GLY A 400 3.99 0.55 7.18
C GLY A 400 4.08 0.78 5.67
N ASN A 401 4.19 2.03 5.22
CA ASN A 401 4.33 2.30 3.79
C ASN A 401 5.68 1.80 3.29
N ALA A 402 5.71 1.13 2.14
CA ALA A 402 6.94 0.81 1.45
C ALA A 402 7.63 2.06 0.87
N LEU A 403 8.95 1.99 0.74
CA LEU A 403 9.77 2.92 -0.02
C LEU A 403 9.43 2.81 -1.51
N GLY A 404 9.15 3.94 -2.15
CA GLY A 404 9.13 4.06 -3.61
C GLY A 404 10.32 4.90 -4.08
N ILE A 405 11.02 4.44 -5.12
CA ILE A 405 12.06 5.22 -5.81
C ILE A 405 11.53 5.58 -7.20
N MET A 406 11.18 6.84 -7.39
CA MET A 406 10.56 7.36 -8.60
C MET A 406 11.59 8.00 -9.52
N ASP A 407 11.50 7.76 -10.83
CA ASP A 407 12.18 8.56 -11.86
C ASP A 407 11.27 9.71 -12.27
N LEU A 408 11.54 10.92 -11.77
CA LEU A 408 10.72 12.13 -11.99
C LEU A 408 11.47 13.20 -12.75
N LYS A 409 10.79 13.89 -13.67
CA LYS A 409 11.30 15.11 -14.26
C LYS A 409 11.30 16.27 -13.25
N GLY A 410 12.20 17.23 -13.45
CA GLY A 410 12.27 18.42 -12.59
C GLY A 410 10.97 19.24 -12.58
N ASP A 411 10.23 19.29 -13.68
CA ASP A 411 8.90 19.93 -13.70
C ASP A 411 7.85 19.19 -12.85
N GLU A 412 7.89 17.86 -12.81
CA GLU A 412 7.05 17.03 -11.94
C GLU A 412 7.39 17.26 -10.45
N ILE A 413 8.68 17.38 -10.11
CA ILE A 413 9.13 17.71 -8.75
C ILE A 413 8.64 19.11 -8.37
N LYS A 414 8.78 20.11 -9.26
CA LYS A 414 8.25 21.46 -9.02
C LYS A 414 6.75 21.42 -8.80
N ALA A 415 6.01 20.68 -9.64
CA ALA A 415 4.56 20.54 -9.50
C ALA A 415 4.17 19.91 -8.16
N ALA A 416 4.91 18.90 -7.70
CA ALA A 416 4.70 18.29 -6.39
C ALA A 416 4.95 19.28 -5.26
N LEU A 417 6.03 20.06 -5.30
CA LEU A 417 6.32 21.09 -4.29
C LEU A 417 5.28 22.23 -4.30
N GLU A 418 4.80 22.65 -5.48
CA GLU A 418 3.70 23.64 -5.60
C GLU A 418 2.41 23.14 -4.97
N TYR A 419 2.05 21.89 -5.25
CA TYR A 419 0.88 21.25 -4.67
C TYR A 419 1.04 21.07 -3.15
N SER A 420 2.25 20.75 -2.71
CA SER A 420 2.61 20.56 -1.31
C SER A 420 2.34 21.78 -0.44
N VAL A 421 2.56 22.99 -0.98
CA VAL A 421 2.35 24.25 -0.25
C VAL A 421 1.04 24.95 -0.62
N LYS A 422 0.13 24.28 -1.34
CA LYS A 422 -1.11 24.89 -1.87
C LYS A 422 -1.97 25.56 -0.78
N ASP A 423 -2.09 24.91 0.37
CA ASP A 423 -2.91 25.39 1.50
C ASP A 423 -2.09 26.21 2.49
N ALA A 424 -0.76 26.29 2.34
CA ALA A 424 0.10 26.99 3.28
C ALA A 424 -0.35 28.45 3.46
N PRO A 425 -0.43 28.95 4.71
CA PRO A 425 0.09 28.34 5.95
C PRO A 425 -0.87 27.36 6.67
N VAL A 426 -2.02 27.03 6.09
CA VAL A 426 -2.95 26.04 6.66
C VAL A 426 -2.34 24.64 6.56
N ALA A 427 -2.55 23.84 7.60
CA ALA A 427 -2.03 22.48 7.68
C ALA A 427 -2.61 21.59 6.57
N PHE A 428 -1.71 20.96 5.81
CA PHE A 428 -2.06 20.01 4.75
C PHE A 428 -1.27 18.71 4.93
N GLY A 429 -1.95 17.56 4.82
CA GLY A 429 -1.32 16.24 4.90
C GLY A 429 -0.19 16.07 3.88
N GLY A 430 -0.39 16.56 2.65
CA GLY A 430 0.62 16.54 1.59
C GLY A 430 1.70 17.61 1.68
N PHE A 431 1.85 18.34 2.80
CA PHE A 431 3.02 19.19 2.97
C PHE A 431 4.29 18.30 3.02
N LEU A 432 5.27 18.50 2.16
CA LEU A 432 6.40 17.60 1.95
C LEU A 432 7.55 18.06 2.83
N GLN A 433 7.93 17.21 3.78
CA GLN A 433 9.24 17.23 4.41
C GLN A 433 10.26 16.68 3.40
N VAL A 434 11.47 17.24 3.38
CA VAL A 434 12.41 17.01 2.27
C VAL A 434 13.81 16.65 2.75
N SER A 435 14.49 15.82 1.97
CA SER A 435 15.94 15.62 2.04
C SER A 435 16.52 15.69 0.63
N GLY A 436 17.78 16.13 0.53
CA GLY A 436 18.47 16.25 -0.76
C GLY A 436 18.05 17.43 -1.63
N LEU A 437 17.12 18.27 -1.16
CA LEU A 437 16.82 19.57 -1.77
C LEU A 437 16.49 20.62 -0.72
N LYS A 438 16.51 21.88 -1.14
CA LYS A 438 15.93 23.03 -0.42
C LYS A 438 14.99 23.78 -1.34
N PHE A 439 13.94 24.37 -0.80
CA PHE A 439 13.08 25.26 -1.58
C PHE A 439 12.53 26.41 -0.74
N THR A 440 12.23 27.50 -1.43
CA THR A 440 11.52 28.64 -0.86
C THR A 440 10.14 28.76 -1.50
N TYR A 441 9.16 29.22 -0.72
CA TYR A 441 7.81 29.47 -1.24
C TYR A 441 7.21 30.73 -0.62
N ASP A 442 6.31 31.39 -1.32
CA ASP A 442 5.55 32.53 -0.81
C ASP A 442 4.10 32.08 -0.62
N SER A 443 3.69 31.92 0.65
CA SER A 443 2.33 31.49 0.97
C SER A 443 1.24 32.48 0.54
N THR A 444 1.56 33.74 0.23
CA THR A 444 0.57 34.73 -0.23
C THR A 444 0.25 34.61 -1.72
N LYS A 445 1.10 33.93 -2.49
CA LYS A 445 0.90 33.77 -3.92
C LYS A 445 -0.21 32.77 -4.26
N PRO A 446 -0.83 32.89 -5.46
CA PRO A 446 -1.81 31.92 -5.93
C PRO A 446 -1.26 30.49 -5.96
N VAL A 447 -2.14 29.52 -5.73
CA VAL A 447 -1.82 28.08 -5.85
C VAL A 447 -1.19 27.80 -7.22
N GLY A 448 -0.09 27.03 -7.23
CA GLY A 448 0.69 26.74 -8.44
C GLY A 448 1.76 27.79 -8.78
N GLN A 449 1.84 28.89 -8.02
CA GLN A 449 2.86 29.94 -8.17
C GLN A 449 3.55 30.28 -6.83
N LYS A 450 3.41 29.42 -5.83
CA LYS A 450 3.93 29.65 -4.48
C LYS A 450 5.41 29.33 -4.41
N VAL A 451 5.91 28.29 -5.08
CA VAL A 451 7.33 27.92 -5.03
C VAL A 451 8.17 28.91 -5.82
N GLN A 452 9.17 29.52 -5.18
CA GLN A 452 10.01 30.57 -5.77
C GLN A 452 11.36 30.03 -6.25
N THR A 453 12.06 29.28 -5.40
CA THR A 453 13.35 28.66 -5.73
C THR A 453 13.37 27.21 -5.29
N ILE A 454 14.05 26.36 -6.05
CA ILE A 454 14.33 24.96 -5.70
C ILE A 454 15.79 24.68 -6.02
N GLU A 455 16.54 24.20 -5.04
CA GLU A 455 17.93 23.81 -5.19
C GLU A 455 18.10 22.34 -4.78
N VAL A 456 18.69 21.53 -5.65
CA VAL A 456 18.96 20.11 -5.41
C VAL A 456 20.41 19.94 -4.99
N LYS A 457 20.62 19.10 -3.97
CA LYS A 457 21.94 18.71 -3.50
C LYS A 457 22.52 17.61 -4.40
N SER A 458 23.58 17.95 -5.12
CA SER A 458 24.36 17.02 -5.94
C SER A 458 25.14 16.02 -5.09
N GLN A 459 25.65 14.95 -5.72
CA GLN A 459 26.46 13.92 -5.02
C GLN A 459 27.74 14.47 -4.38
N ASP A 460 28.33 15.52 -4.96
CA ASP A 460 29.50 16.23 -4.42
C ASP A 460 29.16 17.15 -3.22
N GLY A 461 27.87 17.24 -2.86
CA GLY A 461 27.37 18.04 -1.75
C GLY A 461 27.03 19.50 -2.11
N SER A 462 27.30 19.94 -3.34
CA SER A 462 26.92 21.27 -3.82
C SER A 462 25.41 21.38 -4.08
N TYR A 463 24.86 22.58 -3.95
CA TYR A 463 23.48 22.87 -4.32
C TYR A 463 23.44 23.54 -5.69
N THR A 464 22.53 23.08 -6.56
CA THR A 464 22.29 23.66 -7.88
C THR A 464 20.80 23.82 -8.11
N ALA A 465 20.40 24.84 -8.88
CA ALA A 465 18.99 25.04 -9.22
C ALA A 465 18.41 23.79 -9.90
N LEU A 466 17.16 23.44 -9.55
CA LEU A 466 16.45 22.33 -10.18
C LEU A 466 16.32 22.56 -11.68
N ASP A 467 16.80 21.61 -12.48
CA ASP A 467 16.65 21.62 -13.93
C ASP A 467 15.33 20.96 -14.30
N LEU A 468 14.37 21.76 -14.76
CA LEU A 468 13.02 21.29 -15.05
C LEU A 468 12.96 20.23 -16.17
N THR A 469 14.01 20.10 -16.97
CA THR A 469 14.05 19.18 -18.12
C THR A 469 14.74 17.86 -17.80
N LYS A 470 15.46 17.77 -16.68
CA LYS A 470 16.21 16.57 -16.28
C LYS A 470 15.36 15.64 -15.44
N ASN A 471 15.69 14.36 -15.53
CA ASN A 471 15.19 13.30 -14.67
C ASN A 471 16.01 13.21 -13.38
N TYR A 472 15.34 12.88 -12.28
CA TYR A 472 15.89 12.72 -10.95
C TYR A 472 15.28 11.48 -10.30
N PHE A 473 16.12 10.69 -9.63
CA PHE A 473 15.62 9.65 -8.74
C PHE A 473 15.22 10.24 -7.40
N VAL A 474 13.95 10.06 -7.06
CA VAL A 474 13.29 10.64 -5.88
C VAL A 474 12.71 9.53 -5.03
N ALA A 475 13.17 9.42 -3.78
CA ALA A 475 12.56 8.54 -2.80
C ALA A 475 11.28 9.16 -2.24
N THR A 476 10.25 8.36 -2.07
CA THR A 476 9.02 8.73 -1.37
C THR A 476 8.39 7.48 -0.73
N ASN A 477 7.24 7.61 -0.09
CA ASN A 477 6.47 6.45 0.35
C ASN A 477 5.44 6.04 -0.72
N ILE A 478 5.08 4.76 -0.75
CA ILE A 478 4.22 4.22 -1.80
C ILE A 478 2.82 4.88 -1.83
N PHE A 479 2.31 5.29 -0.67
CA PHE A 479 1.05 6.01 -0.57
C PHE A 479 1.06 7.29 -1.41
N THR A 480 2.09 8.15 -1.29
CA THR A 480 2.19 9.35 -2.13
C THR A 480 2.60 9.02 -3.56
N ALA A 481 3.43 8.00 -3.80
CA ALA A 481 3.80 7.58 -5.15
C ALA A 481 2.56 7.17 -5.98
N LYS A 482 1.60 6.46 -5.37
CA LYS A 482 0.30 6.11 -5.98
C LYS A 482 -0.70 7.28 -6.07
N GLY A 483 -0.29 8.49 -5.67
CA GLY A 483 -1.11 9.70 -5.72
C GLY A 483 -1.91 10.03 -4.47
N GLY A 484 -1.65 9.33 -3.36
CA GLY A 484 -2.17 9.69 -2.04
C GLY A 484 -1.91 11.15 -1.71
N ASP A 485 -2.75 11.75 -0.85
CA ASP A 485 -2.82 13.20 -0.59
C ASP A 485 -3.08 14.08 -1.85
N GLY A 486 -3.34 13.48 -3.02
CA GLY A 486 -3.67 14.16 -4.27
C GLY A 486 -2.45 14.50 -5.15
N PHE A 487 -1.32 13.82 -4.94
CA PHE A 487 -0.14 13.91 -5.80
C PHE A 487 -0.35 13.24 -7.16
N SER A 488 -1.24 13.81 -7.99
CA SER A 488 -1.59 13.28 -9.31
C SER A 488 -0.39 13.14 -10.26
N MET A 489 0.62 14.01 -10.15
CA MET A 489 1.88 13.88 -10.90
C MET A 489 2.66 12.63 -10.49
N PHE A 490 2.59 12.22 -9.23
CA PHE A 490 3.21 10.97 -8.78
C PHE A 490 2.41 9.76 -9.26
N ALA A 491 1.07 9.78 -9.15
CA ALA A 491 0.22 8.74 -9.71
C ALA A 491 0.43 8.54 -11.21
N LYS A 492 0.64 9.63 -11.97
CA LYS A 492 0.97 9.58 -13.38
C LYS A 492 2.31 8.87 -13.61
N ALA A 493 3.35 9.22 -12.86
CA ALA A 493 4.63 8.53 -12.96
C ALA A 493 4.54 7.04 -12.57
N TYR A 494 3.74 6.73 -11.57
CA TYR A 494 3.44 5.38 -11.13
C TYR A 494 2.76 4.56 -12.24
N GLY A 495 1.66 5.06 -12.80
CA GLY A 495 0.94 4.40 -13.89
C GLY A 495 1.74 4.29 -15.20
N GLU A 496 2.80 5.09 -15.36
CA GLU A 496 3.76 4.99 -16.48
C GLU A 496 4.91 4.00 -16.18
N GLY A 497 4.90 3.30 -15.04
CA GLY A 497 5.92 2.32 -14.65
C GLY A 497 7.25 2.95 -14.25
N ARG A 498 7.26 4.22 -13.83
CA ARG A 498 8.49 4.96 -13.45
C ARG A 498 8.82 4.91 -11.96
N VAL A 499 8.35 3.88 -11.26
CA VAL A 499 8.53 3.72 -9.81
C VAL A 499 9.03 2.32 -9.51
N SER A 500 10.07 2.22 -8.69
CA SER A 500 10.56 0.97 -8.13
C SER A 500 10.11 0.84 -6.67
N GLU A 501 9.61 -0.33 -6.31
CA GLU A 501 9.14 -0.68 -4.97
C GLU A 501 10.00 -1.78 -4.33
N PRO A 502 11.17 -1.42 -3.76
CA PRO A 502 12.10 -2.40 -3.20
C PRO A 502 11.63 -3.09 -1.90
N GLY A 503 10.38 -2.89 -1.46
CA GLY A 503 9.80 -3.57 -0.29
C GLY A 503 10.26 -3.09 1.10
N PHE A 504 11.10 -2.05 1.19
CA PHE A 504 11.55 -1.53 2.50
C PHE A 504 10.48 -0.67 3.18
N VAL A 505 10.07 -1.07 4.39
CA VAL A 505 8.99 -0.42 5.12
C VAL A 505 9.49 0.81 5.92
N ASP A 506 8.70 1.88 5.91
CA ASP A 506 9.01 3.19 6.50
C ASP A 506 9.52 3.15 7.94
N TRP A 507 8.85 2.46 8.85
CA TRP A 507 9.25 2.35 10.25
C TRP A 507 10.57 1.60 10.43
N GLU A 508 10.88 0.63 9.56
CA GLU A 508 12.15 -0.10 9.60
C GLU A 508 13.29 0.77 9.11
N MET A 509 13.09 1.49 8.00
CA MET A 509 14.07 2.45 7.50
C MET A 509 14.38 3.51 8.56
N PHE A 510 13.36 3.99 9.26
CA PHE A 510 13.51 4.97 10.32
C PHE A 510 14.24 4.41 11.55
N ARG A 511 13.86 3.21 12.02
CA ARG A 511 14.56 2.48 13.09
C ARG A 511 16.03 2.28 12.73
N ASP A 512 16.31 1.70 11.57
CA ASP A 512 17.67 1.42 11.09
C ASP A 512 18.49 2.71 11.05
N PHE A 513 17.89 3.81 10.59
CA PHE A 513 18.56 5.10 10.51
C PHE A 513 18.86 5.70 11.90
N ILE A 514 17.97 5.52 12.89
CA ILE A 514 18.24 5.88 14.29
C ILE A 514 19.41 5.05 14.83
N GLU A 515 19.40 3.73 14.61
CA GLU A 515 20.42 2.82 15.12
C GLU A 515 21.80 3.03 14.48
N ALA A 516 21.82 3.50 13.23
CA ALA A 516 23.02 3.85 12.50
C ALA A 516 23.66 5.18 12.94
N GLN A 517 22.96 6.00 13.76
CA GLN A 517 23.56 7.24 14.25
C GLN A 517 24.73 6.96 15.19
N PRO A 518 25.75 7.83 15.22
CA PRO A 518 26.83 7.72 16.21
C PRO A 518 26.28 7.65 17.63
N ASN A 519 26.66 6.62 18.39
CA ASN A 519 26.15 6.31 19.73
C ASN A 519 24.61 6.19 19.81
N LYS A 520 23.94 5.89 18.69
CA LYS A 520 22.47 5.88 18.55
C LYS A 520 21.79 7.19 18.99
N MET A 521 22.51 8.31 18.88
CA MET A 521 22.05 9.62 19.34
C MET A 521 21.54 10.46 18.18
N VAL A 522 20.27 10.85 18.22
CA VAL A 522 19.61 11.67 17.21
C VAL A 522 19.73 13.15 17.58
N THR A 523 20.37 13.94 16.72
CA THR A 523 20.64 15.38 16.92
C THR A 523 20.00 16.26 15.84
N ALA A 524 18.91 15.78 15.24
CA ALA A 524 18.24 16.43 14.12
C ALA A 524 17.80 17.86 14.44
N LYS A 525 17.92 18.74 13.44
CA LYS A 525 17.58 20.17 13.53
C LYS A 525 16.87 20.64 12.26
N VAL A 526 16.24 21.82 12.35
CA VAL A 526 15.80 22.58 11.18
C VAL A 526 17.03 23.19 10.50
N GLU A 527 17.10 23.11 9.18
CA GLU A 527 18.29 23.47 8.37
C GLU A 527 17.99 24.48 7.26
N GLY A 528 16.76 25.01 7.21
CA GLY A 528 16.30 25.90 6.16
C GLY A 528 16.14 25.15 4.83
N ARG A 529 15.68 23.90 4.89
CA ARG A 529 15.26 23.13 3.71
C ARG A 529 13.94 23.64 3.13
N ILE A 530 13.06 24.19 3.97
CA ILE A 530 11.75 24.70 3.54
C ILE A 530 11.51 26.07 4.17
N VAL A 531 11.50 27.12 3.35
CA VAL A 531 11.39 28.50 3.84
C VAL A 531 10.19 29.20 3.21
N ASN A 532 9.25 29.64 4.05
CA ASN A 532 8.21 30.56 3.62
C ASN A 532 8.76 31.99 3.58
N VAL A 533 8.85 32.61 2.40
CA VAL A 533 9.33 33.98 2.20
C VAL A 533 8.21 35.01 2.20
N ALA A 534 6.96 34.57 2.42
CA ALA A 534 5.82 35.46 2.59
C ALA A 534 6.09 36.51 3.68
N PRO A 535 5.87 37.81 3.40
CA PRO A 535 6.07 38.83 4.41
C PRO A 535 5.07 38.70 5.57
N GLN A 536 5.57 38.87 6.79
CA GLN A 536 4.79 38.92 8.01
C GLN A 536 4.12 40.29 8.13
N VAL A 537 2.79 40.35 8.13
CA VAL A 537 2.08 41.61 8.41
C VAL A 537 2.06 41.85 9.91
N VAL A 538 2.79 42.87 10.36
CA VAL A 538 2.92 43.25 11.76
C VAL A 538 2.24 44.60 11.97
N PRO A 539 1.23 44.70 12.85
CA PRO A 539 0.65 45.99 13.20
C PRO A 539 1.72 46.93 13.78
N ALA A 540 1.74 48.20 13.36
CA ALA A 540 2.73 49.16 13.85
C ALA A 540 2.74 49.28 15.38
N ALA A 541 1.56 49.16 16.02
CA ALA A 541 1.42 49.21 17.48
C ALA A 541 2.18 48.10 18.23
N THR A 542 2.54 47.00 17.56
CA THR A 542 3.25 45.86 18.17
C THR A 542 4.61 45.58 17.51
N PHE A 543 5.00 46.41 16.54
CA PHE A 543 6.30 46.29 15.87
C PHE A 543 7.46 46.64 16.81
N SER A 544 7.32 47.71 17.58
CA SER A 544 8.40 48.24 18.41
C SER A 544 8.63 47.40 19.67
N GLY A 545 9.91 47.21 20.02
CA GLY A 545 10.34 46.63 21.29
C GLY A 545 10.67 47.69 22.33
N THR A 546 11.54 47.32 23.28
CA THR A 546 12.18 48.28 24.20
C THR A 546 13.69 48.13 24.13
N GLU A 547 14.45 49.10 24.63
CA GLU A 547 15.91 49.02 24.68
C GLU A 547 16.42 47.75 25.37
N ALA A 548 15.75 47.33 26.46
CA ALA A 548 16.08 46.12 27.20
C ALA A 548 15.59 44.82 26.52
N SER A 549 14.66 44.91 25.57
CA SER A 549 14.05 43.77 24.90
C SER A 549 13.60 44.15 23.48
N PRO A 550 14.56 44.30 22.54
CA PRO A 550 14.24 44.61 21.15
C PRO A 550 13.48 43.44 20.50
N LYS A 551 12.53 43.75 19.62
CA LYS A 551 11.81 42.73 18.84
C LYS A 551 12.71 42.15 17.75
N ILE A 552 12.62 40.84 17.51
CA ILE A 552 13.33 40.18 16.40
C ILE A 552 12.30 39.52 15.50
N TYR A 553 12.25 39.98 14.25
CA TYR A 553 11.44 39.40 13.18
C TYR A 553 12.35 38.62 12.24
N THR A 554 11.93 37.41 11.87
CA THR A 554 12.66 36.56 10.91
C THR A 554 11.86 36.50 9.62
N GLY A 555 12.49 36.81 8.48
CA GLY A 555 11.82 36.97 7.19
C GLY A 555 11.38 38.40 6.91
N ASN A 556 10.69 38.59 5.79
CA ASN A 556 10.17 39.90 5.38
C ASN A 556 9.04 40.35 6.32
N VAL A 557 8.93 41.64 6.61
CA VAL A 557 7.89 42.21 7.46
C VAL A 557 7.18 43.34 6.72
N ILE A 558 5.85 43.35 6.73
CA ILE A 558 5.02 44.47 6.28
C ILE A 558 4.45 45.18 7.51
N VAL A 559 4.62 46.50 7.59
CA VAL A 559 4.01 47.36 8.61
C VAL A 559 3.19 48.45 7.93
N ASP A 560 1.91 48.55 8.27
CA ASP A 560 1.10 49.73 7.93
C ASP A 560 1.44 50.86 8.93
N VAL A 561 2.05 51.92 8.41
CA VAL A 561 2.51 53.08 9.16
C VAL A 561 1.59 54.29 8.99
N THR A 562 0.36 54.10 8.49
CA THR A 562 -0.64 55.16 8.39
C THR A 562 -0.89 55.80 9.77
N GLY A 563 -0.55 57.08 9.90
CA GLY A 563 -0.70 57.82 11.16
C GLY A 563 0.33 57.47 12.24
N VAL A 564 1.37 56.69 11.91
CA VAL A 564 2.45 56.29 12.81
C VAL A 564 3.66 57.17 12.56
N THR A 565 4.17 57.80 13.62
CA THR A 565 5.31 58.72 13.49
C THR A 565 6.66 58.05 13.75
N LYS A 566 6.70 56.91 14.47
CA LYS A 566 7.95 56.27 14.90
C LYS A 566 7.82 54.74 15.06
N LEU A 567 8.83 54.00 14.62
CA LEU A 567 9.07 52.59 14.95
C LEU A 567 10.46 52.45 15.59
N GLU A 568 10.59 51.62 16.62
CA GLU A 568 11.84 51.53 17.37
C GLU A 568 12.15 50.18 18.04
N TYR A 569 13.44 49.97 18.33
CA TYR A 569 13.96 48.79 19.05
C TYR A 569 13.53 47.46 18.42
N ALA A 570 13.83 47.28 17.14
CA ALA A 570 13.51 46.05 16.41
C ALA A 570 14.65 45.63 15.46
N THR A 571 14.75 44.33 15.18
CA THR A 571 15.63 43.77 14.16
C THR A 571 14.80 42.94 13.20
N VAL A 572 14.83 43.27 11.91
CA VAL A 572 14.18 42.53 10.83
C VAL A 572 15.24 41.79 10.03
N LYS A 573 15.24 40.46 10.13
CA LYS A 573 16.13 39.56 9.38
C LYS A 573 15.53 39.22 8.01
N GLY A 574 15.32 40.25 7.21
CA GLY A 574 14.64 40.24 5.91
C GLY A 574 14.34 41.67 5.46
N ASN A 575 13.46 41.84 4.49
CA ASN A 575 13.02 43.17 4.03
C ASN A 575 11.97 43.76 4.99
N LEU A 576 12.06 45.07 5.26
CA LEU A 576 11.03 45.82 5.97
C LEU A 576 10.22 46.65 4.96
N ILE A 577 8.96 46.28 4.76
CA ILE A 577 8.04 46.93 3.84
C ILE A 577 7.10 47.83 4.65
N LEU A 578 7.13 49.13 4.37
CA LEU A 578 6.33 50.14 5.05
C LEU A 578 5.24 50.65 4.11
N ARG A 579 3.97 50.53 4.52
CA ARG A 579 2.79 50.97 3.76
C ARG A 579 2.11 52.16 4.43
N GLY A 580 1.48 53.03 3.66
CA GLY A 580 0.68 54.12 4.22
C GLY A 580 1.45 55.41 4.54
N GLY A 581 2.68 55.55 4.02
CA GLY A 581 3.43 56.81 4.00
C GLY A 581 4.94 56.67 4.25
N THR A 582 5.70 57.70 3.88
CA THR A 582 7.18 57.75 4.01
C THR A 582 7.69 58.51 5.23
N ASN A 583 6.80 59.10 6.03
CA ASN A 583 7.15 60.04 7.11
C ASN A 583 7.36 59.36 8.48
N VAL A 584 7.54 58.04 8.53
CA VAL A 584 7.78 57.29 9.76
C VAL A 584 9.27 57.28 10.10
N GLU A 585 9.62 57.65 11.33
CA GLU A 585 11.00 57.59 11.83
C GLU A 585 11.35 56.16 12.26
N LEU A 586 12.47 55.62 11.76
CA LEU A 586 13.02 54.33 12.20
C LEU A 586 14.19 54.58 13.17
N SER A 587 13.96 54.38 14.46
CA SER A 587 14.95 54.63 15.52
C SER A 587 15.38 53.32 16.18
N THR A 588 16.67 52.96 16.13
CA THR A 588 17.13 51.66 16.68
C THR A 588 16.41 50.47 16.03
N VAL A 589 16.09 50.60 14.75
CA VAL A 589 15.58 49.52 13.90
C VAL A 589 16.70 49.07 12.98
N THR A 590 17.06 47.79 13.04
CA THR A 590 18.04 47.18 12.15
C THR A 590 17.31 46.33 11.12
N VAL A 591 17.61 46.52 9.84
CA VAL A 591 17.06 45.72 8.73
C VAL A 591 18.23 45.06 8.02
N GLU A 592 18.25 43.73 7.95
CA GLU A 592 19.32 42.97 7.27
C GLU A 592 19.11 42.92 5.75
N GLY A 593 17.87 43.07 5.27
CA GLY A 593 17.52 43.24 3.85
C GLY A 593 17.26 44.71 3.49
N ASP A 594 16.31 44.94 2.60
CA ASP A 594 15.93 46.28 2.14
C ASP A 594 14.78 46.88 2.97
N THR A 595 14.85 48.18 3.22
CA THR A 595 13.68 48.97 3.66
C THR A 595 12.95 49.51 2.44
N ILE A 596 11.73 49.05 2.21
CA ILE A 596 10.93 49.34 1.03
C ILE A 596 9.72 50.17 1.46
N PHE A 597 9.54 51.34 0.87
CA PHE A 597 8.31 52.12 1.03
C PHE A 597 7.37 51.79 -0.14
N GLU A 598 6.22 51.22 0.16
CA GLU A 598 5.15 51.00 -0.81
C GLU A 598 4.13 52.15 -0.67
N ASP A 599 4.09 53.04 -1.67
CA ASP A 599 2.97 53.96 -1.83
C ASP A 599 1.73 53.16 -2.21
N ASN A 600 0.60 53.46 -1.56
CA ASN A 600 -0.68 52.76 -1.78
C ASN A 600 -1.11 52.69 -3.24
#